data_AF-A0A9E5ZRN2-F1
#
_entry.id   AF-A0A9E5ZRN2-F1
#
_cell.length_a   1.000
_cell.length_b   1.000
_cell.length_c   1.000
_cell.angle_alpha   90.00
_cell.angle_beta   90.00
_cell.angle_gamma   90.00
#
_symmetry.space_group_name_H-M   'P 1'
#
loop_
_entity.id
_entity.type
_entity.pdbx_description
1 polymer ?
#
loop_
_entity_poly.entity_id
_entity_poly.type
_entity_poly.pdbx_seq_one_letter_code
_entity_poly.pdbx_strand_id
1 'polypeptide(L)'
;MKRLFLILTIGLLASCNDALVTDIEKQAVDSVLEYYGGICHRSKGFNSKNGKTTTYFELKMSKSEAIEGQMNKVHLPSSNVAYIFYKNLKEEKKNYNSIHVILTSKDNTEQEFIFPITLLERVEKRMSLANKTITLLKEKQYEQLNSMMNNEIIPFDKEQLIPRLKKIEPEFGNIKEFLFFGFKVVPYKSKNLLHLSGVIIRDKKDHQFSIDIDFDSDKNEIYQLQYKL
;
A
#
# COMPACT_ATOMS: atom_id res chain seq x y z
N MET A 1 -66.46 -16.59 15.84
CA MET A 1 -65.18 -17.30 16.04
C MET A 1 -64.12 -16.63 15.19
N LYS A 2 -63.19 -15.89 15.81
CA LYS A 2 -62.14 -15.11 15.14
C LYS A 2 -61.07 -16.07 14.60
N ARG A 3 -60.81 -16.04 13.29
CA ARG A 3 -59.67 -16.76 12.69
C ARG A 3 -58.41 -15.93 12.91
N LEU A 4 -57.56 -16.40 13.82
CA LEU A 4 -56.24 -15.85 14.10
C LEU A 4 -55.29 -16.32 12.98
N PHE A 5 -54.99 -15.47 12.01
CA PHE A 5 -53.92 -15.74 11.05
C PHE A 5 -52.59 -15.40 11.73
N LEU A 6 -51.82 -16.43 12.03
CA LEU A 6 -50.46 -16.34 12.54
C LEU A 6 -49.56 -15.83 11.41
N ILE A 7 -49.19 -14.55 11.47
CA ILE A 7 -48.17 -13.98 10.59
C ILE A 7 -46.83 -14.50 11.10
N LEU A 8 -46.23 -15.44 10.36
CA LEU A 8 -44.87 -15.90 10.57
C LEU A 8 -43.92 -14.78 10.12
N THR A 9 -43.58 -13.87 11.02
CA THR A 9 -42.47 -12.94 10.84
C THR A 9 -41.18 -13.74 10.80
N ILE A 10 -40.63 -13.95 9.60
CA ILE A 10 -39.24 -14.39 9.39
C ILE A 10 -38.36 -13.22 9.83
N GLY A 11 -38.02 -13.22 11.11
CA GLY A 11 -37.04 -12.32 11.71
C GLY A 11 -35.66 -12.96 11.69
N LEU A 12 -34.69 -12.16 11.23
CA LEU A 12 -33.27 -12.19 11.58
C LEU A 12 -32.42 -13.38 11.07
N LEU A 13 -31.76 -13.15 9.93
CA LEU A 13 -30.40 -13.65 9.69
C LEU A 13 -29.54 -12.51 9.13
N ALA A 14 -29.27 -11.51 9.97
CA ALA A 14 -28.21 -10.52 9.73
C ALA A 14 -27.24 -10.58 10.91
N SER A 15 -26.46 -11.66 11.00
CA SER A 15 -25.22 -11.73 11.80
C SER A 15 -24.58 -13.10 11.61
N CYS A 16 -23.84 -13.30 10.51
CA CYS A 16 -22.84 -14.36 10.40
C CYS A 16 -21.86 -14.11 9.23
N ASN A 17 -21.26 -12.92 9.15
CA ASN A 17 -20.19 -12.68 8.17
C ASN A 17 -18.77 -12.96 8.72
N ASP A 18 -18.60 -13.11 10.04
CA ASP A 18 -17.29 -13.44 10.63
C ASP A 18 -16.94 -14.93 10.52
N ALA A 19 -17.92 -15.84 10.33
CA ALA A 19 -17.68 -17.29 10.32
C ALA A 19 -16.89 -17.79 9.08
N LEU A 20 -16.69 -16.94 8.07
CA LEU A 20 -16.03 -17.29 6.80
C LEU A 20 -14.62 -16.70 6.67
N VAL A 21 -14.16 -15.92 7.64
CA VAL A 21 -12.83 -15.29 7.65
C VAL A 21 -11.88 -16.13 8.50
N THR A 22 -10.69 -16.41 7.99
CA THR A 22 -9.68 -17.19 8.72
C THR A 22 -9.01 -16.32 9.79
N ASP A 23 -8.38 -16.94 10.79
CA ASP A 23 -7.61 -16.20 11.80
C ASP A 23 -6.45 -15.41 11.19
N ILE A 24 -5.83 -15.92 10.12
CA ILE A 24 -4.76 -15.21 9.39
C ILE A 24 -5.32 -13.98 8.66
N GLU A 25 -6.47 -14.10 8.02
CA GLU A 25 -7.12 -12.94 7.38
C GLU A 25 -7.55 -11.90 8.43
N LYS A 26 -8.01 -12.35 9.61
CA LYS A 26 -8.29 -11.45 10.72
C LYS A 26 -7.04 -10.72 11.19
N GLN A 27 -5.93 -11.43 11.41
CA GLN A 27 -4.64 -10.83 11.78
C GLN A 27 -4.14 -9.85 10.71
N ALA A 28 -4.33 -10.16 9.43
CA ALA A 28 -3.97 -9.27 8.34
C ALA A 28 -4.80 -7.98 8.34
N VAL A 29 -6.09 -8.04 8.69
CA VAL A 29 -6.92 -6.84 8.93
C VAL A 29 -6.45 -6.08 10.17
N ASP A 30 -6.10 -6.78 11.24
CA ASP A 30 -5.60 -6.17 12.46
C ASP A 30 -4.31 -5.38 12.19
N SER A 31 -3.40 -5.88 11.33
CA SER A 31 -2.22 -5.12 10.88
C SER A 31 -2.57 -3.85 10.10
N VAL A 32 -3.66 -3.86 9.31
CA VAL A 32 -4.15 -2.64 8.63
C VAL A 32 -4.66 -1.63 9.66
N LEU A 33 -5.42 -2.10 10.66
CA LEU A 33 -5.97 -1.27 11.73
C LEU A 33 -4.89 -0.73 12.66
N GLU A 34 -3.84 -1.51 12.94
CA GLU A 34 -2.68 -1.05 13.71
C GLU A 34 -1.96 0.10 13.00
N TYR A 35 -1.84 0.01 11.67
CA TYR A 35 -1.19 1.04 10.86
C TYR A 35 -2.04 2.32 10.71
N TYR A 36 -3.33 2.18 10.35
CA TYR A 36 -4.19 3.30 9.99
C TYR A 36 -5.17 3.75 11.07
N GLY A 37 -5.39 2.95 12.10
CA GLY A 37 -6.52 3.10 13.00
C GLY A 37 -7.87 3.00 12.29
N GLY A 38 -8.89 3.58 12.91
CA GLY A 38 -10.24 3.66 12.35
C GLY A 38 -11.03 2.35 12.43
N ILE A 39 -11.92 2.13 11.45
CA ILE A 39 -12.79 0.97 11.36
C ILE A 39 -12.61 0.32 9.99
N CYS A 40 -12.47 -1.00 10.00
CA CYS A 40 -12.42 -1.82 8.79
C CYS A 40 -13.62 -2.78 8.77
N HIS A 41 -14.52 -2.60 7.80
CA HIS A 41 -15.47 -3.64 7.43
C HIS A 41 -14.83 -4.55 6.39
N ARG A 42 -14.96 -5.86 6.58
CA ARG A 42 -14.34 -6.86 5.70
C ARG A 42 -15.37 -7.80 5.11
N SER A 43 -15.15 -8.24 3.88
CA SER A 43 -15.99 -9.22 3.22
C SER A 43 -15.18 -10.07 2.22
N LYS A 44 -15.72 -11.24 1.87
CA LYS A 44 -15.24 -12.04 0.74
C LYS A 44 -16.29 -11.98 -0.35
N GLY A 45 -15.87 -11.82 -1.59
CA GLY A 45 -16.76 -11.76 -2.73
C GLY A 45 -16.22 -12.49 -3.95
N PHE A 46 -17.08 -12.60 -4.96
CA PHE A 46 -16.72 -13.15 -6.25
C PHE A 46 -17.51 -12.43 -7.35
N ASN A 47 -16.91 -12.36 -8.53
CA ASN A 47 -17.54 -11.87 -9.75
C ASN A 47 -17.48 -12.98 -10.80
N SER A 48 -18.60 -13.33 -11.41
CA SER A 48 -18.65 -14.31 -12.50
C SER A 48 -19.03 -13.62 -13.81
N LYS A 49 -18.12 -13.63 -14.79
CA LYS A 49 -18.35 -13.07 -16.14
C LYS A 49 -17.86 -14.04 -17.20
N ASN A 50 -18.71 -14.33 -18.19
CA ASN A 50 -18.40 -15.24 -19.31
C ASN A 50 -17.82 -16.60 -18.85
N GLY A 51 -18.39 -17.19 -17.79
CA GLY A 51 -17.95 -18.48 -17.24
C GLY A 51 -16.62 -18.44 -16.47
N LYS A 52 -15.99 -17.26 -16.31
CA LYS A 52 -14.83 -17.07 -15.43
C LYS A 52 -15.27 -16.44 -14.12
N THR A 53 -14.90 -17.07 -13.01
CA THR A 53 -15.12 -16.54 -11.66
C THR A 53 -13.81 -15.94 -11.15
N THR A 54 -13.89 -14.70 -10.65
CA THR A 54 -12.79 -14.04 -9.94
C THR A 54 -13.20 -13.80 -8.50
N THR A 55 -12.40 -14.23 -7.54
CA THR A 55 -12.63 -14.04 -6.10
C THR A 55 -11.85 -12.83 -5.58
N TYR A 56 -12.38 -12.17 -4.56
CA TYR A 56 -11.72 -11.04 -3.91
C TYR A 56 -11.96 -10.99 -2.41
N PHE A 57 -11.03 -10.36 -1.70
CA PHE A 57 -11.22 -9.91 -0.32
C PHE A 57 -11.39 -8.40 -0.31
N GLU A 58 -12.41 -7.89 0.36
CA GLU A 58 -12.73 -6.47 0.43
C GLU A 58 -12.42 -5.90 1.80
N LEU A 59 -11.76 -4.74 1.82
CA LEU A 59 -11.42 -3.95 2.99
C LEU A 59 -12.03 -2.56 2.84
N LYS A 60 -13.09 -2.30 3.59
CA LYS A 60 -13.75 -0.99 3.63
C LYS A 60 -13.31 -0.22 4.87
N MET A 61 -12.42 0.74 4.66
CA MET A 61 -11.84 1.59 5.70
C MET A 61 -12.67 2.86 5.89
N SER A 62 -12.93 3.21 7.14
CA SER A 62 -13.62 4.44 7.54
C SER A 62 -13.08 4.98 8.86
N LYS A 63 -13.37 6.24 9.17
CA LYS A 63 -12.99 6.89 10.45
C LYS A 63 -11.50 6.81 10.78
N SER A 64 -10.63 6.81 9.77
CA SER A 64 -9.18 6.87 9.94
C SER A 64 -8.69 8.29 9.65
N GLU A 65 -8.19 8.98 10.68
CA GLU A 65 -7.57 10.31 10.51
C GLU A 65 -6.32 10.25 9.63
N ALA A 66 -5.58 9.13 9.68
CA ALA A 66 -4.39 8.93 8.87
C ALA A 66 -4.72 8.84 7.37
N ILE A 67 -5.83 8.18 7.01
CA ILE A 67 -6.31 8.13 5.62
C ILE A 67 -6.93 9.48 5.21
N GLU A 68 -7.70 10.11 6.10
CA GLU A 68 -8.34 11.41 5.83
C GLU A 68 -7.30 12.48 5.45
N GLY A 69 -6.18 12.54 6.18
CA GLY A 69 -5.08 13.46 5.89
C GLY A 69 -4.40 13.25 4.52
N GLN A 70 -4.72 12.16 3.81
CA GLN A 70 -4.15 11.79 2.53
C GLN A 70 -5.18 11.63 1.40
N MET A 71 -6.42 12.09 1.59
CA MET A 71 -7.48 11.93 0.58
C MET A 71 -7.16 12.61 -0.77
N ASN A 72 -6.34 13.66 -0.78
CA ASN A 72 -5.83 14.28 -2.02
C ASN A 72 -4.84 13.39 -2.80
N LYS A 73 -4.36 12.29 -2.20
CA LYS A 73 -3.46 11.30 -2.77
C LYS A 73 -3.94 9.88 -2.43
N VAL A 74 -5.25 9.67 -2.48
CA VAL A 74 -5.96 8.44 -2.09
C VAL A 74 -5.32 7.12 -2.57
N HIS A 75 -4.65 7.13 -3.73
CA HIS A 75 -3.91 5.99 -4.25
C HIS A 75 -2.82 5.45 -3.31
N LEU A 76 -2.21 6.33 -2.49
CA LEU A 76 -1.21 5.94 -1.50
C LEU A 76 -1.85 5.10 -0.40
N PRO A 77 -2.77 5.63 0.44
CA PRO A 77 -3.36 4.82 1.49
C PRO A 77 -4.10 3.59 0.96
N SER A 78 -4.79 3.67 -0.18
CA SER A 78 -5.51 2.52 -0.74
C SER A 78 -4.55 1.37 -1.12
N SER A 79 -3.44 1.68 -1.78
CA SER A 79 -2.46 0.68 -2.20
C SER A 79 -1.70 0.09 -1.02
N ASN A 80 -1.43 0.89 0.00
CA ASN A 80 -0.78 0.41 1.22
C ASN A 80 -1.72 -0.46 2.07
N VAL A 81 -3.00 -0.13 2.19
CA VAL A 81 -4.00 -1.00 2.83
C VAL A 81 -4.01 -2.38 2.16
N ALA A 82 -4.11 -2.42 0.83
CA ALA A 82 -4.06 -3.68 0.10
C ALA A 82 -2.73 -4.44 0.31
N TYR A 83 -1.62 -3.71 0.30
CA TYR A 83 -0.29 -4.28 0.48
C TYR A 83 -0.07 -4.85 1.88
N ILE A 84 -0.43 -4.11 2.94
CA ILE A 84 -0.35 -4.56 4.34
C ILE A 84 -1.18 -5.83 4.54
N PHE A 85 -2.40 -5.85 4.02
CA PHE A 85 -3.23 -7.05 4.09
C PHE A 85 -2.56 -8.21 3.36
N TYR A 86 -2.17 -8.01 2.09
CA TYR A 86 -1.53 -9.02 1.25
C TYR A 86 -0.28 -9.64 1.88
N LYS A 87 0.66 -8.83 2.37
CA LYS A 87 1.94 -9.34 2.90
C LYS A 87 1.76 -10.18 4.15
N ASN A 88 0.67 -9.96 4.90
CA ASN A 88 0.35 -10.71 6.12
C ASN A 88 -0.48 -11.98 5.84
N LEU A 89 -0.97 -12.18 4.62
CA LEU A 89 -1.52 -13.46 4.20
C LEU A 89 -0.40 -14.49 3.98
N LYS A 90 -0.72 -15.78 4.15
CA LYS A 90 0.17 -16.89 3.86
C LYS A 90 -0.33 -17.64 2.63
N GLU A 91 -0.78 -18.88 2.82
CA GLU A 91 -1.39 -19.71 1.79
C GLU A 91 -2.72 -19.14 1.30
N GLU A 92 -3.38 -18.29 2.09
CA GLU A 92 -4.66 -17.65 1.75
C GLU A 92 -4.57 -16.74 0.52
N LYS A 93 -3.37 -16.28 0.15
CA LYS A 93 -3.14 -15.49 -1.07
C LYS A 93 -3.75 -16.15 -2.31
N LYS A 94 -3.72 -17.50 -2.39
CA LYS A 94 -4.24 -18.26 -3.53
C LYS A 94 -5.77 -18.28 -3.62
N ASN A 95 -6.46 -17.87 -2.55
CA ASN A 95 -7.93 -17.84 -2.51
C ASN A 95 -8.50 -16.63 -3.25
N TYR A 96 -7.66 -15.66 -3.63
CA TYR A 96 -8.08 -14.38 -4.18
C TYR A 96 -7.41 -14.09 -5.51
N ASN A 97 -8.15 -13.45 -6.41
CA ASN A 97 -7.59 -12.82 -7.60
C ASN A 97 -7.22 -11.36 -7.34
N SER A 98 -7.93 -10.69 -6.44
CA SER A 98 -7.69 -9.30 -6.07
C SER A 98 -8.02 -8.99 -4.62
N ILE A 99 -7.46 -7.90 -4.11
CA ILE A 99 -7.88 -7.23 -2.88
C ILE A 99 -8.57 -5.93 -3.28
N HIS A 100 -9.79 -5.74 -2.80
CA HIS A 100 -10.59 -4.54 -3.02
C HIS A 100 -10.45 -3.66 -1.79
N VAL A 101 -10.19 -2.37 -2.00
CA VAL A 101 -10.08 -1.40 -0.93
C VAL A 101 -11.08 -0.30 -1.18
N ILE A 102 -11.99 -0.10 -0.25
CA ILE A 102 -12.96 1.00 -0.26
C ILE A 102 -12.56 1.97 0.84
N LEU A 103 -12.27 3.21 0.46
CA LEU A 103 -11.97 4.27 1.42
C LEU A 103 -13.19 5.18 1.55
N THR A 104 -13.71 5.32 2.77
CA THR A 104 -14.83 6.21 3.10
C THR A 104 -14.32 7.47 3.79
N SER A 105 -14.50 8.63 3.17
CA SER A 105 -14.15 9.93 3.75
C SER A 105 -15.16 10.41 4.79
N LYS A 106 -14.82 11.48 5.51
CA LYS A 106 -15.68 12.07 6.56
C LYS A 106 -17.06 12.53 6.07
N ASP A 107 -17.16 12.90 4.80
CA ASP A 107 -18.42 13.26 4.12
C ASP A 107 -19.22 12.02 3.64
N ASN A 108 -18.74 10.81 3.93
CA ASN A 108 -19.26 9.52 3.47
C ASN A 108 -19.12 9.27 1.96
N THR A 109 -18.25 10.00 1.27
CA THR A 109 -17.87 9.65 -0.10
C THR A 109 -17.02 8.38 -0.09
N GLU A 110 -17.34 7.43 -0.97
CA GLU A 110 -16.63 6.17 -1.10
C GLU A 110 -15.81 6.14 -2.39
N GLN A 111 -14.57 5.66 -2.29
CA GLN A 111 -13.70 5.42 -3.43
C GLN A 111 -13.20 3.98 -3.39
N GLU A 112 -13.48 3.21 -4.43
CA GLU A 112 -13.08 1.81 -4.57
C GLU A 112 -11.82 1.67 -5.44
N PHE A 113 -10.91 0.81 -4.99
CA PHE A 113 -9.68 0.47 -5.67
C PHE A 113 -9.50 -1.04 -5.71
N ILE A 114 -9.09 -1.57 -6.87
CA ILE A 114 -8.90 -3.00 -7.08
C ILE A 114 -7.41 -3.27 -7.30
N PHE A 115 -6.83 -4.13 -6.46
CA PHE A 115 -5.43 -4.52 -6.53
C PHE A 115 -5.31 -6.02 -6.84
N PRO A 116 -4.95 -6.40 -8.08
CA PRO A 116 -4.69 -7.79 -8.41
C PRO A 116 -3.59 -8.40 -7.54
N ILE A 117 -3.73 -9.67 -7.16
CA ILE A 117 -2.70 -10.38 -6.38
C ILE A 117 -1.36 -10.40 -7.12
N THR A 118 -1.37 -10.55 -8.44
CA THR A 118 -0.16 -10.51 -9.29
C THR A 118 0.56 -9.17 -9.25
N LEU A 119 -0.17 -8.06 -9.12
CA LEU A 119 0.40 -6.72 -8.91
C LEU A 119 1.08 -6.66 -7.55
N LEU A 120 0.40 -7.08 -6.48
CA LEU A 120 0.91 -7.02 -5.11
C LEU A 120 2.11 -7.93 -4.88
N GLU A 121 2.12 -9.12 -5.49
CA GLU A 121 3.27 -10.03 -5.48
C GLU A 121 4.51 -9.37 -6.11
N ARG A 122 4.32 -8.67 -7.23
CA ARG A 122 5.41 -7.97 -7.89
C ARG A 122 5.89 -6.77 -7.09
N VAL A 123 4.97 -6.01 -6.48
CA VAL A 123 5.34 -4.94 -5.55
C VAL A 123 6.17 -5.48 -4.39
N GLU A 124 5.75 -6.59 -3.76
CA GLU A 124 6.49 -7.25 -2.66
C GLU A 124 7.93 -7.59 -3.08
N LYS A 125 8.13 -8.18 -4.27
CA LYS A 125 9.47 -8.47 -4.80
C LYS A 125 10.32 -7.20 -4.93
N ARG A 126 9.72 -6.11 -5.38
CA ARG A 126 10.39 -4.82 -5.58
C ARG A 126 10.58 -4.00 -4.30
N MET A 127 9.84 -4.27 -3.22
CA MET A 127 10.02 -3.61 -1.92
C MET A 127 11.41 -3.86 -1.31
N SER A 128 12.08 -4.97 -1.68
CA SER A 128 13.47 -5.22 -1.31
C SER A 128 14.43 -4.10 -1.74
N LEU A 129 14.18 -3.47 -2.90
CA LEU A 129 14.97 -2.36 -3.42
C LEU A 129 14.72 -1.07 -2.62
N ALA A 130 13.48 -0.82 -2.20
CA ALA A 130 13.19 0.29 -1.29
C ALA A 130 13.88 0.11 0.06
N ASN A 131 13.77 -1.07 0.66
CA ASN A 131 14.45 -1.40 1.92
C ASN A 131 15.97 -1.25 1.81
N LYS A 132 16.56 -1.77 0.72
CA LYS A 132 17.98 -1.59 0.44
C LYS A 132 18.35 -0.10 0.35
N THR A 133 17.56 0.70 -0.35
CA THR A 133 17.80 2.15 -0.49
C THR A 133 17.78 2.85 0.87
N ILE A 134 16.78 2.55 1.71
CA ILE A 134 16.67 3.09 3.08
C ILE A 134 17.87 2.67 3.94
N THR A 135 18.27 1.40 3.88
CA THR A 135 19.45 0.90 4.60
C THR A 135 20.72 1.63 4.17
N LEU A 136 20.97 1.78 2.86
CA LEU A 136 22.13 2.51 2.36
C LEU A 136 22.14 3.97 2.82
N LEU A 137 20.98 4.63 2.87
CA LEU A 137 20.87 5.98 3.42
C LEU A 137 21.17 6.01 4.92
N LYS A 138 20.59 5.09 5.69
CA LYS A 138 20.78 4.99 7.15
C LYS A 138 22.25 4.73 7.51
N GLU A 139 22.91 3.88 6.74
CA GLU A 139 24.33 3.52 6.91
C GLU A 139 25.29 4.50 6.20
N LYS A 140 24.76 5.53 5.54
CA LYS A 140 25.53 6.55 4.81
C LYS A 140 26.45 5.94 3.72
N GLN A 141 26.03 4.82 3.14
CA GLN A 141 26.74 4.11 2.06
C GLN A 141 26.45 4.76 0.70
N TYR A 142 26.83 6.03 0.56
CA TYR A 142 26.48 6.85 -0.60
C TYR A 142 27.05 6.37 -1.93
N GLU A 143 28.23 5.76 -1.95
CA GLU A 143 28.82 5.22 -3.19
C GLU A 143 28.00 4.06 -3.76
N GLN A 144 27.51 3.18 -2.87
CA GLN A 144 26.64 2.08 -3.26
C GLN A 144 25.26 2.60 -3.70
N LEU A 145 24.74 3.64 -3.04
CA LEU A 145 23.51 4.28 -3.48
C LEU A 145 23.67 4.91 -4.87
N ASN A 146 24.78 5.61 -5.11
CA ASN A 146 25.06 6.26 -6.38
C ASN A 146 25.15 5.27 -7.54
N SER A 147 25.74 4.09 -7.33
CA SER A 147 25.83 3.04 -8.35
C SER A 147 24.49 2.44 -8.75
N MET A 148 23.46 2.57 -7.90
CA MET A 148 22.09 2.14 -8.19
C MET A 148 21.29 3.20 -8.97
N MET A 149 21.77 4.44 -9.06
CA MET A 149 21.05 5.52 -9.73
C MET A 149 21.11 5.35 -11.26
N ASN A 150 19.98 5.49 -11.94
CA ASN A 150 19.86 5.48 -13.39
C ASN A 150 19.12 6.75 -13.88
N ASN A 151 19.82 7.63 -14.60
CA ASN A 151 19.28 8.90 -15.10
C ASN A 151 18.98 8.89 -16.61
N GLU A 152 19.02 7.72 -17.27
CA GLU A 152 18.81 7.60 -18.73
C GLU A 152 17.38 7.99 -19.13
N ILE A 153 16.40 7.61 -18.31
CA ILE A 153 14.97 7.74 -18.62
C ILE A 153 14.37 8.95 -17.92
N ILE A 154 14.73 9.19 -16.65
CA ILE A 154 14.42 10.41 -15.92
C ILE A 154 15.74 11.18 -15.74
N PRO A 155 15.96 12.28 -16.47
CA PRO A 155 17.19 13.06 -16.33
C PRO A 155 17.31 13.71 -14.95
N PHE A 156 18.43 13.48 -14.27
CA PHE A 156 18.85 14.22 -13.09
C PHE A 156 20.38 14.24 -13.01
N ASP A 157 20.88 15.19 -12.24
CA ASP A 157 22.31 15.35 -12.00
C ASP A 157 22.77 14.37 -10.91
N LYS A 158 23.37 13.26 -11.34
CA LYS A 158 23.93 12.23 -10.46
C LYS A 158 25.07 12.77 -9.60
N GLU A 159 25.91 13.63 -10.16
CA GLU A 159 27.07 14.19 -9.47
C GLU A 159 26.64 15.10 -8.32
N GLN A 160 25.48 15.75 -8.43
CA GLN A 160 24.92 16.62 -7.39
C GLN A 160 24.04 15.89 -6.37
N LEU A 161 23.58 14.66 -6.65
CA LEU A 161 22.67 13.95 -5.74
C LEU A 161 23.34 13.66 -4.39
N ILE A 162 24.51 13.02 -4.39
CA ILE A 162 25.22 12.66 -3.16
C ILE A 162 25.67 13.89 -2.36
N PRO A 163 26.27 14.94 -2.97
CA PRO A 163 26.56 16.18 -2.26
C PRO A 163 25.32 16.81 -1.60
N ARG A 164 24.17 16.81 -2.27
CA ARG A 164 22.92 17.33 -1.71
C ARG A 164 22.45 16.51 -0.51
N LEU A 165 22.46 15.17 -0.61
CA LEU A 165 22.11 14.30 0.51
C LEU A 165 23.03 14.53 1.72
N LYS A 166 24.35 14.59 1.50
CA LYS A 166 25.33 14.87 2.55
C LYS A 166 25.13 16.24 3.19
N LYS A 167 24.74 17.25 2.40
CA LYS A 167 24.49 18.62 2.88
C LYS A 167 23.28 18.69 3.81
N ILE A 168 22.20 17.98 3.49
CA ILE A 168 20.95 18.06 4.25
C ILE A 168 20.95 17.14 5.47
N GLU A 169 21.71 16.04 5.46
CA GLU A 169 21.69 15.04 6.53
C GLU A 169 21.85 15.60 7.96
N PRO A 170 22.74 16.60 8.22
CA PRO A 170 22.85 17.21 9.55
C PRO A 170 21.58 17.93 10.03
N GLU A 171 20.78 18.48 9.12
CA GLU A 171 19.54 19.19 9.42
C GLU A 171 18.45 18.21 9.87
N PHE A 172 18.39 17.05 9.22
CA PHE A 172 17.36 16.04 9.45
C PHE A 172 17.68 15.07 10.61
N GLY A 173 18.96 14.88 10.95
CA GLY A 173 19.38 13.90 11.98
C GLY A 173 19.43 12.47 11.43
N ASN A 174 19.70 11.45 12.26
CA ASN A 174 19.82 10.08 11.75
C ASN A 174 18.44 9.46 11.44
N ILE A 175 18.42 8.49 10.53
CA ILE A 175 17.23 7.70 10.21
C ILE A 175 16.91 6.73 11.34
N LYS A 176 15.71 6.83 11.90
CA LYS A 176 15.14 5.84 12.83
C LYS A 176 14.43 4.75 12.05
N GLU A 177 13.47 5.15 11.22
CA GLU A 177 12.49 4.27 10.58
C GLU A 177 12.03 4.81 9.23
N PHE A 178 11.49 3.93 8.39
CA PHE A 178 10.75 4.29 7.19
C PHE A 178 9.31 3.77 7.31
N LEU A 179 8.34 4.68 7.28
CA LEU A 179 6.92 4.36 7.25
C LEU A 179 6.43 4.44 5.80
N PHE A 180 6.11 3.29 5.23
CA PHE A 180 5.63 3.18 3.85
C PHE A 180 4.17 3.64 3.73
N PHE A 181 3.88 4.60 2.85
CA PHE A 181 2.54 5.16 2.65
C PHE A 181 1.78 4.56 1.48
N GLY A 182 2.48 3.90 0.55
CA GLY A 182 1.86 3.24 -0.59
C GLY A 182 2.62 3.40 -1.89
N PHE A 183 2.00 2.95 -2.96
CA PHE A 183 2.60 2.90 -4.28
C PHE A 183 1.64 3.30 -5.40
N LYS A 184 2.21 3.57 -6.57
CA LYS A 184 1.49 3.59 -7.84
C LYS A 184 2.39 3.07 -8.95
N VAL A 185 1.79 2.42 -9.94
CA VAL A 185 2.47 2.05 -11.18
C VAL A 185 2.05 3.03 -12.26
N VAL A 186 3.01 3.70 -12.88
CA VAL A 186 2.76 4.70 -13.92
C VAL A 186 3.55 4.36 -15.19
N PRO A 187 2.90 4.30 -16.35
CA PRO A 187 3.61 4.24 -17.63
C PRO A 187 4.45 5.51 -17.80
N TYR A 188 5.72 5.36 -18.13
CA TYR A 188 6.63 6.46 -18.41
C TYR A 188 7.61 6.09 -19.51
N LYS A 189 7.50 6.77 -20.66
CA LYS A 189 8.21 6.42 -21.90
C LYS A 189 7.96 4.94 -22.24
N SER A 190 9.02 4.12 -22.30
CA SER A 190 8.97 2.69 -22.65
C SER A 190 8.93 1.75 -21.44
N LYS A 191 8.74 2.26 -20.22
CA LYS A 191 8.73 1.47 -18.98
C LYS A 191 7.48 1.71 -18.15
N ASN A 192 7.16 0.77 -17.27
CA ASN A 192 6.25 1.01 -16.15
C ASN A 192 7.10 1.33 -14.92
N LEU A 193 6.92 2.53 -14.35
CA LEU A 193 7.61 2.91 -13.12
C LEU A 193 6.72 2.60 -11.92
N LEU A 194 7.29 1.88 -10.96
CA LEU A 194 6.72 1.72 -9.64
C LEU A 194 7.25 2.85 -8.76
N HIS A 195 6.35 3.78 -8.42
CA HIS A 195 6.60 4.81 -7.43
C HIS A 195 6.27 4.25 -6.05
N LEU A 196 7.25 4.20 -5.16
CA LEU A 196 7.10 3.80 -3.76
C LEU A 196 7.27 5.04 -2.89
N SER A 197 6.29 5.34 -2.04
CA SER A 197 6.29 6.56 -1.23
C SER A 197 6.11 6.25 0.26
N GLY A 198 6.68 7.10 1.10
CA GLY A 198 6.52 7.05 2.54
C GLY A 198 7.15 8.27 3.22
N VAL A 199 7.34 8.15 4.52
CA VAL A 199 8.08 9.12 5.34
C VAL A 199 9.26 8.42 5.99
N ILE A 200 10.40 9.08 6.02
CA ILE A 200 11.53 8.65 6.84
C ILE A 200 11.45 9.42 8.15
N ILE A 201 11.32 8.66 9.24
CA ILE A 201 11.32 9.17 10.61
C ILE A 201 12.77 9.36 11.05
N ARG A 202 13.08 10.54 11.57
CA ARG A 202 14.45 10.91 11.94
C ARG A 202 14.54 11.52 13.33
N ASP A 203 15.78 11.72 13.80
CA ASP A 203 16.03 12.31 15.11
C ASP A 203 15.56 13.76 15.25
N LYS A 204 15.62 14.55 14.16
CA LYS A 204 15.32 15.99 14.20
C LYS A 204 14.08 16.37 13.41
N LYS A 205 14.02 15.97 12.14
CA LYS A 205 12.93 16.33 11.24
C LYS A 205 12.58 15.15 10.35
N ASP A 206 11.32 14.78 10.32
CA ASP A 206 10.80 13.77 9.40
C ASP A 206 10.65 14.38 8.00
N HIS A 207 10.73 13.56 6.96
CA HIS A 207 10.55 14.05 5.59
C HIS A 207 9.99 12.99 4.67
N GLN A 208 9.34 13.45 3.60
CA GLN A 208 8.80 12.57 2.58
C GLN A 208 9.93 11.97 1.76
N PHE A 209 9.83 10.66 1.56
CA PHE A 209 10.73 9.88 0.77
C PHE A 209 9.95 9.14 -0.31
N SER A 210 10.50 9.11 -1.51
CA SER A 210 10.02 8.18 -2.52
C SER A 210 11.09 7.79 -3.50
N ILE A 211 10.95 6.59 -4.07
CA ILE A 211 11.74 6.13 -5.18
C ILE A 211 10.86 5.73 -6.36
N ASP A 212 11.38 5.96 -7.56
CA ASP A 212 10.83 5.40 -8.79
C ASP A 212 11.79 4.34 -9.31
N ILE A 213 11.25 3.14 -9.53
CA ILE A 213 12.01 1.98 -10.00
C ILE A 213 11.29 1.34 -11.18
N ASP A 214 12.03 0.67 -12.05
CA ASP A 214 11.41 -0.10 -13.14
C ASP A 214 10.61 -1.27 -12.53
N PHE A 215 9.29 -1.25 -12.76
CA PHE A 215 8.38 -2.33 -12.36
C PHE A 215 8.64 -3.58 -13.21
N ASP A 216 8.95 -3.33 -14.50
CA ASP A 216 9.52 -4.19 -15.55
C ASP A 216 10.60 -5.18 -15.15
N SER A 217 11.50 -4.73 -14.27
CA SER A 217 12.85 -5.26 -14.19
C SER A 217 13.22 -5.76 -12.81
N ASP A 218 14.05 -6.81 -12.77
CA ASP A 218 14.67 -7.30 -11.53
C ASP A 218 15.96 -6.54 -11.19
N LYS A 219 16.40 -5.61 -12.04
CA LYS A 219 17.61 -4.81 -11.77
C LYS A 219 17.41 -3.90 -10.55
N ASN A 220 18.51 -3.65 -9.84
CA ASN A 220 18.55 -2.72 -8.71
C ASN A 220 18.84 -1.29 -9.17
N GLU A 221 17.97 -0.76 -10.04
CA GLU A 221 18.10 0.58 -10.62
C GLU A 221 17.03 1.52 -10.06
N ILE A 222 17.45 2.71 -9.64
CA ILE A 222 16.61 3.79 -9.13
C ILE A 222 16.58 4.90 -10.18
N TYR A 223 15.41 5.14 -10.77
CA TYR A 223 15.21 6.18 -11.78
C TYR A 223 14.92 7.54 -11.18
N GLN A 224 14.40 7.57 -9.95
CA GLN A 224 14.27 8.79 -9.18
C GLN A 224 14.40 8.49 -7.70
N LEU A 225 15.15 9.34 -6.99
CA LEU A 225 15.15 9.40 -5.53
C LEU A 225 14.64 10.79 -5.16
N GLN A 226 13.38 10.88 -4.77
CA GLN A 226 12.81 12.13 -4.28
C GLN A 226 13.01 12.20 -2.78
N TYR A 227 13.72 13.25 -2.39
CA TYR A 227 13.96 13.64 -1.02
C TYR A 227 13.41 15.05 -0.88
N LYS A 228 12.09 15.16 -0.66
CA LYS A 228 11.42 16.46 -0.61
C LYS A 228 11.61 17.10 0.77
N LEU A 229 12.20 18.30 0.78
CA LEU A 229 12.41 19.15 1.96
C LEU A 229 11.11 19.82 2.43
#